data_AF-A0A2A2AMX5-F1
#
_entry.id   AF-A0A2A2AMX5-F1
#
_cell.length_a   1.000
_cell.length_b   1.000
_cell.length_c   1.000
_cell.angle_alpha   90.00
_cell.angle_beta   90.00
_cell.angle_gamma   90.00
#
_symmetry.space_group_name_H-M   'P 1'
#
loop_
_entity.id
_entity.type
_entity.pdbx_description
1 polymer ?
#
loop_
_entity_poly.entity_id
_entity_poly.type
_entity_poly.pdbx_seq_one_letter_code
_entity_poly.pdbx_strand_id
1 'polypeptide(L)' 'RVIGDWIGFYNHQRPHQALGMKTPAEAYALGA' A
#
# COMPACT_ATOMS: atom_id res chain seq x y z
N ARG A 1 -7.30 -2.44 -16.45
CA ARG A 1 -7.17 -0.99 -16.14
C ARG A 1 -7.58 -0.71 -14.70
N VAL A 2 -8.88 -0.60 -14.37
CA VAL A 2 -9.34 -0.13 -13.04
C VAL A 2 -8.81 -0.93 -11.84
N ILE A 3 -8.79 -2.26 -11.90
CA ILE A 3 -8.32 -3.08 -10.76
C ILE A 3 -6.82 -2.90 -10.52
N GLY A 4 -6.03 -2.81 -11.59
CA GLY A 4 -4.58 -2.56 -11.49
C GLY A 4 -4.30 -1.18 -10.88
N ASP A 5 -5.02 -0.17 -11.34
CA ASP A 5 -4.91 1.20 -10.82
C ASP A 5 -5.29 1.26 -9.34
N TRP A 6 -6.36 0.55 -8.95
CA TRP A 6 -6.80 0.46 -7.56
C TRP A 6 -5.80 -0.27 -6.66
N ILE A 7 -5.22 -1.38 -7.13
CA ILE A 7 -4.17 -2.11 -6.41
C ILE A 7 -2.95 -1.22 -6.19
N GLY A 8 -2.51 -0.50 -7.23
CA GLY A 8 -1.39 0.44 -7.15
C GLY A 8 -1.63 1.55 -6.13
N PHE A 9 -2.82 2.16 -6.18
CA PHE A 9 -3.23 3.18 -5.20
C PHE A 9 -3.25 2.62 -3.77
N TYR A 10 -3.87 1.46 -3.54
CA TYR A 10 -4.01 0.87 -2.21
C TYR A 10 -2.66 0.52 -1.58
N ASN A 11 -1.77 -0.10 -2.35
CA ASN A 11 -0.49 -0.58 -1.85
C ASN A 11 0.57 0.51 -1.66
N HIS A 12 0.52 1.59 -2.46
CA HIS A 12 1.62 2.58 -2.51
C HIS A 12 1.23 4.02 -2.17
N GLN A 13 -0.06 4.39 -2.16
CA GLN A 13 -0.48 5.78 -1.97
C GLN A 13 -1.44 5.96 -0.80
N ARG A 14 -2.15 4.90 -0.39
CA ARG A 14 -3.13 4.96 0.70
C ARG A 14 -2.47 4.64 2.04
N PRO A 15 -2.27 5.61 2.95
CA PRO A 15 -1.84 5.33 4.31
C PRO A 15 -2.96 4.67 5.13
N HIS A 16 -2.60 3.73 5.99
CA HIS A 16 -3.55 2.95 6.79
C HIS A 16 -3.32 3.17 8.29
N GLN A 17 -4.37 3.50 9.02
CA GLN A 17 -4.30 3.68 10.48
C GLN A 17 -3.81 2.41 11.20
N ALA A 18 -4.24 1.23 10.76
CA ALA A 18 -3.78 -0.06 11.29
C ALA A 18 -2.27 -0.30 11.09
N LEU A 19 -1.64 0.40 10.14
CA LEU A 19 -0.21 0.33 9.84
C LEU A 19 0.56 1.54 10.41
N GLY A 20 -0.05 2.31 11.33
CA GLY A 20 0.58 3.51 11.88
C GLY A 20 0.75 4.62 10.83
N MET A 21 -0.24 4.79 9.95
CA MET A 21 -0.23 5.72 8.82
C MET A 21 0.78 5.41 7.71
N LYS A 22 1.34 4.20 7.69
CA LYS A 22 2.12 3.68 6.57
C LYS A 22 1.23 3.08 5.48
N THR A 23 1.74 3.04 4.27
CA THR A 23 1.21 2.23 3.17
C THR A 23 1.59 0.76 3.37
N PRO A 24 0.86 -0.20 2.75
CA PRO A 24 1.24 -1.61 2.77
C PRO A 24 2.68 -1.82 2.28
N ALA A 25 3.09 -1.14 1.21
CA ALA A 25 4.46 -1.26 0.70
C ALA A 25 5.52 -0.80 1.73
N GLU A 26 5.27 0.27 2.48
CA GLU A 26 6.19 0.72 3.54
C GLU A 26 6.21 -0.21 4.76
N ALA A 27 5.06 -0.80 5.11
CA ALA A 27 4.95 -1.71 6.25
C ALA A 27 5.62 -3.07 5.99
N TYR A 28 5.58 -3.55 4.74
CA TYR A 28 6.10 -4.87 4.32
C TYR A 28 7.34 -4.76 3.41
N ALA A 29 8.11 -3.67 3.50
CA ALA A 29 9.34 -3.45 2.72
C ALA A 29 10.47 -4.48 2.98
N LEU A 30 10.22 -5.53 3.76
CA LEU A 30 11.11 -6.66 3.98
C LEU A 30 10.60 -7.88 3.21
N GLY A 31 11.18 -8.12 2.03
CA GLY A 31 11.02 -9.39 1.30
C GLY A 31 10.76 -9.27 -0.19
N ALA A 32 11.75 -8.76 -0.93
CA ALA A 32 11.99 -9.16 -2.32
C ALA A 32 13.41 -9.73 -2.39
#